data_AF-A0A849RVG8-F1
#
_entry.id   AF-A0A849RVG8-F1
#
_cell.length_a   1.000
_cell.length_b   1.000
_cell.length_c   1.000
_cell.angle_alpha   90.00
_cell.angle_beta   90.00
_cell.angle_gamma   90.00
#
_symmetry.space_group_name_H-M   'P 1'
#
loop_
_entity.id
_entity.type
_entity.pdbx_description
1 polymer ?
#
loop_
_entity_poly.entity_id
_entity_poly.type
_entity_poly.pdbx_seq_one_letter_code
_entity_poly.pdbx_strand_id
1 'polypeptide(L)' 'MTIQLAIDDALINEVCVLGHFETQEDAVINALREFINHRKQQEITDADLEQACGILTAPVAVSLVDMDAAIKSRGGKL' A
#
# COMPACT_ATOMS: atom_id res chain seq x y z
N MET A 1 -22.57 -13.07 17.05
CA MET A 1 -22.55 -13.84 15.78
C MET A 1 -21.17 -14.45 15.69
N THR A 2 -21.05 -15.76 15.82
CA THR A 2 -19.76 -16.47 15.88
C THR A 2 -19.51 -17.12 14.53
N ILE A 3 -18.46 -16.71 13.84
CA ILE A 3 -18.00 -17.36 12.60
C ILE A 3 -16.99 -18.42 13.03
N GLN A 4 -17.32 -19.70 12.85
CA GLN A 4 -16.35 -20.77 13.04
C GLN A 4 -15.51 -20.89 11.77
N LEU A 5 -14.33 -20.28 11.80
CA LEU A 5 -13.32 -20.47 10.77
C LEU A 5 -12.42 -21.63 11.21
N ALA A 6 -12.36 -22.69 10.40
CA ALA A 6 -11.35 -23.72 10.58
C ALA A 6 -10.03 -23.19 10.01
N ILE A 7 -9.13 -22.77 10.90
CA ILE A 7 -7.76 -22.36 10.56
C ILE A 7 -6.84 -23.39 11.20
N ASP A 8 -5.77 -23.75 10.48
CA ASP A 8 -4.75 -24.66 11.00
C ASP A 8 -4.07 -24.06 12.25
N ASP A 9 -4.06 -24.82 13.35
CA ASP A 9 -3.42 -24.43 14.60
C ASP A 9 -1.92 -24.17 14.41
N ALA A 10 -1.26 -24.87 13.48
CA ALA A 10 0.14 -24.63 13.15
C ALA A 10 0.34 -23.22 12.56
N LEU A 11 -0.58 -22.80 11.68
CA LEU A 11 -0.55 -21.49 11.05
C LEU A 11 -0.85 -20.37 12.06
N ILE A 12 -1.84 -20.56 12.94
CA ILE A 12 -2.13 -19.59 14.00
C ILE A 12 -0.95 -19.44 14.95
N ASN A 13 -0.32 -20.56 15.34
CA ASN A 13 0.85 -20.51 16.22
C ASN A 13 2.03 -19.79 15.58
N GLU A 14 2.26 -19.96 14.28
CA GLU A 14 3.28 -19.21 13.55
C GLU A 14 3.01 -17.70 13.58
N VAL A 15 1.76 -17.28 13.35
CA VAL A 15 1.36 -15.87 13.45
C VAL A 15 1.50 -15.35 14.89
N CYS A 16 1.13 -16.14 15.91
CA CYS A 16 1.32 -15.76 17.31
C CYS A 16 2.80 -15.56 17.66
N VAL A 17 3.68 -16.45 17.19
CA VAL A 17 5.12 -16.35 17.45
C VAL A 17 5.74 -15.16 16.73
N LEU A 18 5.43 -14.96 15.45
CA LEU A 18 5.98 -13.88 14.62
C LEU A 18 5.43 -12.50 15.02
N GLY A 19 4.14 -12.44 15.34
CA GLY A 19 3.45 -11.21 15.73
C GLY A 19 3.50 -10.92 17.23
N HIS A 20 4.13 -11.78 18.02
CA HIS A 20 4.21 -11.68 19.48
C HIS A 20 2.84 -11.49 20.16
N PHE A 21 1.82 -12.23 19.70
CA PHE A 21 0.47 -12.11 20.21
C PHE A 21 0.25 -12.99 21.45
N GLU A 22 -0.41 -12.45 22.47
CA GLU A 22 -0.75 -13.18 23.71
C GLU A 22 -1.86 -14.20 23.48
N THR A 23 -2.76 -13.95 22.54
CA THR A 23 -3.89 -14.83 22.23
C THR A 23 -4.02 -15.09 20.73
N GLN A 24 -4.58 -16.27 20.40
CA GLN A 24 -4.91 -16.63 19.02
C GLN A 24 -5.97 -15.69 18.42
N GLU A 25 -6.89 -15.19 19.25
CA GLU A 25 -7.92 -14.24 18.83
C GLU A 25 -7.29 -12.92 18.37
N ASP A 26 -6.34 -12.38 19.13
CA ASP A 26 -5.61 -11.16 18.75
C ASP A 26 -4.81 -11.33 17.47
N ALA A 27 -4.19 -12.50 17.28
CA ALA A 27 -3.47 -12.84 16.06
C ALA A 27 -4.40 -12.80 14.83
N VAL A 28 -5.58 -13.42 14.94
CA VAL A 28 -6.57 -13.45 13.85
C VAL A 28 -7.15 -12.06 13.58
N ILE A 29 -7.50 -11.30 14.62
CA ILE A 29 -8.03 -9.94 14.48
C ILE A 29 -7.02 -9.02 13.80
N ASN A 30 -5.74 -9.08 14.20
CA ASN A 30 -4.71 -8.27 13.59
C ASN A 30 -4.43 -8.67 12.14
N ALA A 31 -4.33 -9.97 11.85
CA ALA A 31 -4.16 -10.46 10.48
C ALA A 31 -5.28 -9.97 9.55
N LEU A 32 -6.53 -10.00 10.00
CA LEU A 32 -7.68 -9.50 9.24
C LEU A 32 -7.62 -7.97 9.06
N ARG A 33 -7.23 -7.21 10.09
CA ARG A 33 -7.06 -5.75 9.99
C ARG A 33 -5.97 -5.38 9.01
N GLU A 34 -4.82 -6.05 9.08
CA GLU A 34 -3.72 -5.83 8.14
C GLU A 34 -4.14 -6.16 6.72
N PHE A 35 -4.84 -7.29 6.51
CA PHE A 35 -5.37 -7.63 5.20
C PHE A 35 -6.31 -6.54 4.65
N ILE A 36 -7.26 -6.05 5.47
CA ILE A 36 -8.17 -4.98 5.06
C ILE A 36 -7.41 -3.70 4.75
N ASN A 37 -6.45 -3.30 5.59
CA ASN A 37 -5.67 -2.10 5.38
C ASN A 37 -4.79 -2.21 4.14
N HIS A 38 -4.18 -3.37 3.92
CA HIS A 38 -3.39 -3.65 2.73
C HIS A 38 -4.25 -3.59 1.47
N ARG A 39 -5.47 -4.15 1.50
CA ARG A 39 -6.41 -4.04 0.38
C ARG A 39 -6.86 -2.60 0.11
N LYS A 40 -7.12 -1.81 1.16
CA LYS A 40 -7.43 -0.38 1.03
C LYS A 40 -6.25 0.45 0.49
N GLN A 41 -5.01 0.06 0.80
CA GLN A 41 -3.82 0.72 0.27
C GLN A 41 -3.49 0.26 -1.15
N GLN A 42 -3.79 -0.98 -1.49
CA GLN A 42 -3.65 -1.54 -2.84
C GLN A 42 -4.76 -1.10 -3.79
N GLU A 43 -5.87 -0.58 -3.27
CA GLU A 43 -6.67 0.43 -3.97
C GLU A 43 -5.85 1.73 -4.11
N ILE A 44 -4.61 1.66 -4.63
CA ILE A 44 -4.08 2.69 -5.52
C ILE A 44 -5.14 2.71 -6.60
N THR A 45 -6.02 3.70 -6.46
CA THR A 45 -7.27 3.72 -7.15
C THR A 45 -6.98 3.71 -8.64
N ASP A 46 -7.86 3.12 -9.45
CA ASP A 46 -7.81 3.37 -10.89
C ASP A 46 -7.76 4.89 -11.17
N ALA A 47 -8.24 5.73 -10.24
CA ALA A 47 -8.08 7.18 -10.24
C ALA A 47 -6.64 7.69 -10.01
N ASP A 48 -5.80 7.04 -9.20
CA ASP A 48 -4.37 7.38 -9.08
C ASP A 48 -3.59 6.96 -10.34
N LEU A 49 -3.96 5.82 -10.94
CA LEU A 49 -3.43 5.37 -12.23
C LEU A 49 -3.93 6.29 -13.37
N GLU A 50 -5.19 6.71 -13.35
CA GLU A 50 -5.80 7.65 -14.29
C GLU A 50 -5.22 9.06 -14.12
N GLN A 51 -4.92 9.50 -12.89
CA GLN A 51 -4.23 10.76 -12.64
C GLN A 51 -2.78 10.70 -13.16
N ALA A 52 -2.07 9.58 -12.95
CA ALA A 52 -0.74 9.36 -13.53
C ALA A 52 -0.79 9.33 -15.08
N CYS A 53 -1.77 8.65 -15.67
CA CYS A 53 -2.01 8.67 -17.11
C CYS A 53 -2.42 10.05 -17.63
N GLY A 54 -3.21 10.80 -16.87
CA GLY A 54 -3.62 12.18 -17.15
C GLY A 54 -2.41 13.12 -17.25
N ILE A 55 -1.44 12.96 -16.33
CA ILE A 55 -0.14 13.64 -16.37
C ILE A 55 0.66 13.25 -17.63
N LEU A 56 0.60 11.99 -18.06
CA LEU A 56 1.27 11.50 -19.28
C LEU A 56 0.57 11.92 -20.58
N THR A 57 -0.74 12.18 -20.56
CA THR A 57 -1.52 12.68 -21.71
C THR A 57 -1.55 14.20 -21.83
N ALA A 58 -0.94 14.93 -20.89
CA ALA A 58 -0.84 16.39 -20.99
C ALA A 58 -0.10 16.77 -22.29
N PRO A 59 -0.65 17.67 -23.13
CA PRO A 59 -0.12 17.99 -24.47
C PRO A 59 1.20 18.79 -24.45
N VAL A 60 1.74 19.07 -23.26
CA VAL A 60 3.02 19.74 -23.11
C VAL A 60 4.11 18.67 -23.05
N ALA A 61 4.75 18.43 -24.19
CA ALA A 61 6.06 17.82 -24.22
C ALA A 61 7.02 18.74 -23.46
N VAL A 62 7.31 18.44 -22.19
CA VAL A 62 8.30 19.20 -21.42
C VAL A 62 9.68 18.73 -21.88
N SER A 63 10.49 19.65 -22.42
CA SER A 63 11.89 19.35 -22.74
C SER A 63 12.64 19.01 -21.44
N LEU A 64 13.50 17.99 -21.48
CA LEU A 64 14.37 17.63 -20.35
C LEU A 64 15.21 18.82 -19.86
N VAL A 65 15.53 19.76 -20.76
CA VAL A 65 16.25 21.00 -20.45
C VAL A 65 15.40 21.94 -19.58
N ASP A 66 14.10 22.04 -19.87
CA ASP A 66 13.19 22.89 -19.10
C ASP A 66 12.87 22.27 -17.73
N MET A 67 12.83 20.94 -17.65
CA MET A 67 12.71 20.23 -16.37
C MET A 67 13.93 20.45 -15.48
N ASP A 68 15.14 20.35 -16.03
CA ASP A 68 16.37 20.60 -15.30
C ASP A 68 16.48 22.05 -14.83
N ALA A 69 16.10 23.01 -15.67
CA ALA A 69 16.04 24.42 -15.30
C ALA A 69 15.05 24.67 -14.15
N ALA A 70 13.86 24.05 -14.18
CA ALA A 70 12.84 24.17 -13.13
C ALA A 70 13.25 23.50 -11.80
N ILE A 71 14.00 22.39 -11.85
CA ILE A 71 14.50 21.72 -10.66
C ILE A 71 15.61 22.56 -10.02
N LYS A 72 16.53 23.08 -10.82
CA LYS A 72 17.60 23.97 -10.36
C LYS A 72 17.06 25.28 -9.78
N SER A 73 16.01 25.87 -10.36
CA SER A 73 15.40 27.09 -9.83
C SER A 73 14.76 26.90 -8.46
N ARG A 74 14.44 25.66 -8.07
CA ARG A 74 13.90 25.29 -6.75
C ARG A 74 14.99 24.81 -5.78
N GLY A 75 16.27 24.90 -6.16
CA GLY A 75 17.40 24.44 -5.35
C GLY A 75 17.60 22.92 -5.35
N GLY A 76 16.88 22.19 -6.21
CA GLY A 76 17.06 20.76 -6.42
C GLY A 76 18.23 20.49 -7.38
N LYS A 77 18.75 19.26 -7.33
CA LYS A 77 19.76 18.75 -8.27
C LYS A 77 19.24 17.43 -8.83
N LEU A 78 19.11 17.33 -10.15
CA LEU A 78 18.92 16.07 -10.85
C LEU A 78 20.18 15.21 -10.77
#